data_AF-A0A0U1LZM5-F1
#
_entry.id   AF-A0A0U1LZM5-F1
#
_cell.length_a   1.000
_cell.length_b   1.000
_cell.length_c   1.000
_cell.angle_alpha   90.00
_cell.angle_beta   90.00
_cell.angle_gamma   90.00
#
_symmetry.space_group_name_H-M   'P 1'
#
loop_
_entity.id
_entity.type
_entity.pdbx_description
1 polymer ?
#
loop_
_entity_poly.entity_id
_entity_poly.type
_entity_poly.pdbx_seq_one_letter_code
_entity_poly.pdbx_strand_id
1 'polypeptide(L)'
;MNSHAYNIQPLQRFSGSNAAIRRPKEIAYFSYDDEHNFRLDESSLRYYYPPQASQMPADLNEGFETFQKLDDSGDEHLDALLDTIVALEENTGSKCEADIITWRGMMTKIMAAPFDMLNGFEMNATYFQGSIFIEENNAYKNAQKEVQRNQRPQPGMPSQDVMAYWGYKFETLAVIADTWDATPREKIEGRVHEVVNNKAQYCSVVRTGIGKTKLVIGGEVDAIWDSKPTRKEDPINWVELKTTSELFNDKEKLKFERKLLKFWAQSFLLGVPRIIVGFRDRTGMLLRLEEIETHTIPGKVKRDGNGSWDGNVCINFTAAFLEWLKSVVNTDGTWRIRKREKSPVIEVFKLEESGHGDILSSKFKAWRTKQE
;
A
#
# COMPACT_ATOMS: atom_id res chain seq x y z
N MET A 1 -24.62 17.23 -12.71
CA MET A 1 -24.03 15.93 -12.31
C MET A 1 -24.67 15.50 -11.01
N ASN A 2 -25.34 14.35 -10.97
CA ASN A 2 -25.83 13.79 -9.71
C ASN A 2 -24.61 13.35 -8.89
N SER A 3 -24.40 14.00 -7.74
CA SER A 3 -23.32 13.68 -6.80
C SER A 3 -23.90 12.90 -5.63
N HIS A 4 -23.30 11.75 -5.33
CA HIS A 4 -23.62 10.94 -4.18
C HIS A 4 -22.63 11.24 -3.05
N ALA A 5 -23.11 11.29 -1.81
CA ALA A 5 -22.28 11.62 -0.66
C ALA A 5 -22.39 10.52 0.41
N TYR A 6 -21.23 10.07 0.91
CA TYR A 6 -21.14 9.14 2.03
C TYR A 6 -20.53 9.82 3.25
N ASN A 7 -21.32 9.94 4.31
CA ASN A 7 -20.89 10.57 5.56
C ASN A 7 -19.97 9.64 6.36
N ILE A 8 -18.75 10.09 6.62
CA ILE A 8 -17.76 9.45 7.51
C ILE A 8 -18.14 9.67 8.98
N GLN A 9 -18.72 10.83 9.29
CA GLN A 9 -19.18 11.16 10.63
C GLN A 9 -20.70 10.93 10.80
N PRO A 10 -21.20 10.76 12.02
CA PRO A 10 -20.46 10.49 13.26
C PRO A 10 -19.85 9.08 13.30
N LEU A 11 -18.62 8.95 13.83
CA LEU A 11 -17.89 7.66 13.90
C LEU A 11 -18.63 6.55 14.67
N GLN A 12 -19.49 6.92 15.62
CA GLN A 12 -20.27 6.00 16.45
C GLN A 12 -21.14 5.05 15.62
N ARG A 13 -21.50 5.44 14.38
CA ARG A 13 -22.22 4.59 13.41
C ARG A 13 -21.45 3.30 13.06
N PHE A 14 -20.14 3.28 13.31
CA PHE A 14 -19.25 2.16 12.99
C PHE A 14 -18.68 1.47 14.24
N SER A 15 -19.12 1.83 15.46
CA SER A 15 -18.56 1.29 16.71
C SER A 15 -19.24 0.01 17.22
N GLY A 16 -20.43 -0.36 16.70
CA GLY A 16 -21.23 -1.48 17.21
C GLY A 16 -21.29 -2.72 16.31
N SER A 17 -20.77 -2.65 15.09
CA SER A 17 -20.77 -3.77 14.14
C SER A 17 -19.48 -4.59 14.28
N ASN A 18 -19.52 -5.86 13.87
CA ASN A 18 -18.32 -6.67 13.65
C ASN A 18 -18.36 -7.17 12.22
N ALA A 19 -17.92 -6.33 11.27
CA ALA A 19 -17.86 -6.74 9.88
C ALA A 19 -16.90 -7.94 9.74
N ALA A 20 -17.37 -8.97 9.02
CA ALA A 20 -16.55 -10.13 8.73
C ALA A 20 -15.35 -9.73 7.88
N ILE A 21 -14.18 -10.29 8.21
CA ILE A 21 -12.96 -10.12 7.43
C ILE A 21 -12.51 -11.49 6.97
N ARG A 22 -12.18 -11.60 5.69
CA ARG A 22 -11.52 -12.79 5.15
C ARG A 22 -10.02 -12.56 5.19
N ARG A 23 -9.28 -13.58 5.59
CA ARG A 23 -7.82 -13.53 5.55
C ARG A 23 -7.36 -13.33 4.09
N PRO A 24 -6.49 -12.35 3.79
CA PRO A 24 -5.87 -12.23 2.48
C PRO A 24 -5.13 -13.51 2.11
N LYS A 25 -5.32 -13.98 0.88
CA LYS A 25 -4.59 -15.11 0.29
C LYS A 25 -3.98 -14.67 -1.03
N GLU A 26 -2.67 -14.84 -1.19
CA GLU A 26 -2.01 -14.60 -2.46
C GLU A 26 -2.57 -15.55 -3.53
N ILE A 27 -2.98 -14.99 -4.66
CA ILE A 27 -3.51 -15.74 -5.82
C ILE A 27 -2.62 -15.61 -7.05
N ALA A 28 -1.84 -14.54 -7.13
CA ALA A 28 -0.85 -14.28 -8.16
C ALA A 28 0.18 -13.27 -7.64
N TYR A 29 1.26 -13.08 -8.39
CA TYR A 29 2.31 -12.12 -8.10
C TYR A 29 2.99 -11.70 -9.40
N PHE A 30 3.73 -10.60 -9.36
CA PHE A 30 4.57 -10.12 -10.45
C PHE A 30 5.72 -9.28 -9.89
N SER A 31 6.72 -9.01 -10.73
CA SER A 31 7.91 -8.22 -10.40
C SER A 31 8.12 -7.08 -11.40
N TYR A 32 8.70 -5.99 -10.94
CA TYR A 32 9.41 -5.01 -11.77
C TYR A 32 10.92 -5.17 -11.51
N ASP A 33 11.78 -5.20 -12.53
CA ASP A 33 13.25 -5.26 -12.35
C ASP A 33 13.88 -3.91 -11.97
N ASP A 34 15.21 -3.89 -11.91
CA ASP A 34 16.02 -2.71 -11.63
C ASP A 34 15.87 -1.59 -12.69
N GLU A 35 15.31 -1.90 -13.86
CA GLU A 35 14.94 -0.97 -14.92
C GLU A 35 13.44 -0.63 -14.98
N HIS A 36 12.65 -1.15 -14.03
CA HIS A 36 11.19 -1.02 -13.94
C HIS A 36 10.40 -1.73 -15.06
N ASN A 37 10.94 -2.80 -15.63
CA ASN A 37 10.26 -3.64 -16.61
C ASN A 37 9.43 -4.73 -15.91
N PHE A 38 8.15 -4.80 -16.28
CA PHE A 38 7.20 -5.79 -15.77
C PHE A 38 7.58 -7.23 -16.13
N ARG A 39 7.47 -8.14 -15.15
CA ARG A 39 7.69 -9.59 -15.27
C ARG A 39 6.63 -10.36 -14.50
N LEU A 40 6.12 -11.43 -15.09
CA LEU A 40 5.22 -12.38 -14.44
C LEU A 40 6.00 -13.44 -13.66
N ASP A 41 6.85 -13.00 -12.74
CA ASP A 41 7.69 -13.86 -11.90
C ASP A 41 7.95 -13.22 -10.52
N GLU A 42 8.85 -13.83 -9.75
CA GLU A 42 9.28 -13.37 -8.43
C GLU A 42 10.74 -12.85 -8.42
N SER A 43 11.26 -12.39 -9.57
CA SER A 43 12.68 -11.99 -9.70
C SER A 43 13.10 -10.87 -8.74
N SER A 44 12.14 -10.05 -8.30
CA SER A 44 12.38 -8.90 -7.43
C SER A 44 12.01 -9.17 -5.97
N LEU A 45 11.67 -10.42 -5.62
CA LEU A 45 11.46 -10.81 -4.23
C LEU A 45 12.76 -10.62 -3.43
N ARG A 46 12.66 -9.99 -2.26
CA ARG A 46 13.79 -9.79 -1.35
C ARG A 46 13.57 -10.53 -0.03
N TYR A 47 14.66 -10.91 0.63
CA TYR A 47 14.65 -11.59 1.91
C TYR A 47 15.08 -10.64 3.01
N TYR A 48 14.33 -10.59 4.10
CA TYR A 48 14.63 -9.74 5.23
C TYR A 48 15.94 -10.20 5.89
N TYR A 49 16.87 -9.27 6.02
CA TYR A 49 18.14 -9.50 6.71
C TYR A 49 18.55 -8.18 7.40
N PRO A 50 18.41 -8.08 8.73
CA PRO A 50 18.62 -6.81 9.42
C PRO A 50 20.07 -6.33 9.36
N PRO A 51 20.31 -5.01 9.39
CA PRO A 51 21.65 -4.48 9.63
C PRO A 51 22.19 -5.00 10.96
N GLN A 52 23.46 -5.40 10.96
CA GLN A 52 24.11 -5.98 12.13
C GLN A 52 24.45 -4.90 13.16
N ALA A 53 24.67 -5.31 14.42
CA ALA A 53 25.05 -4.38 15.48
C ALA A 53 26.34 -3.60 15.17
N SER A 54 27.27 -4.19 14.42
CA SER A 54 28.50 -3.53 13.95
C SER A 54 28.25 -2.46 12.88
N GLN A 55 27.09 -2.46 12.25
CA GLN A 55 26.67 -1.49 11.21
C GLN A 55 25.77 -0.39 11.79
N MET A 56 25.54 -0.40 13.11
CA MET A 56 24.61 0.50 13.79
C MET A 56 25.36 1.44 14.76
N PRO A 57 25.02 2.75 14.80
CA PRO A 57 24.00 3.41 14.01
C PRO A 57 24.40 3.53 12.53
N ALA A 58 23.44 3.37 11.61
CA ALA A 58 23.67 3.44 10.16
C ALA A 58 23.28 4.81 9.61
N ASP A 59 24.09 5.40 8.72
CA ASP A 59 23.76 6.67 8.07
C ASP A 59 22.81 6.45 6.89
N LEU A 60 21.55 6.86 7.03
CA LEU A 60 20.57 6.73 5.95
C LEU A 60 20.77 7.75 4.82
N ASN A 61 21.68 8.72 4.97
CA ASN A 61 22.01 9.67 3.89
C ASN A 61 23.01 9.10 2.88
N GLU A 62 23.74 8.04 3.23
CA GLU A 62 24.82 7.51 2.40
C GLU A 62 24.30 7.00 1.05
N GLY A 63 24.73 7.66 -0.04
CA GLY A 63 24.36 7.33 -1.41
C GLY A 63 23.18 8.14 -1.98
N PHE A 64 22.72 9.20 -1.29
CA PHE A 64 21.62 10.04 -1.77
C PHE A 64 21.87 10.62 -3.16
N GLU A 65 23.10 11.09 -3.42
CA GLU A 65 23.49 11.72 -4.69
C GLU A 65 23.53 10.74 -5.88
N THR A 66 23.62 9.44 -5.61
CA THR A 66 23.62 8.38 -6.63
C THR A 66 22.30 7.62 -6.70
N PHE A 67 21.26 8.10 -6.00
CA PHE A 67 19.96 7.45 -5.93
C PHE A 67 19.33 7.26 -7.32
N GLN A 68 19.06 5.99 -7.67
CA GLN A 68 18.34 5.64 -8.88
C GLN A 68 16.83 5.69 -8.61
N LYS A 69 16.26 6.89 -8.70
CA LYS A 69 14.84 7.15 -8.44
C LYS A 69 13.97 6.77 -9.64
N LEU A 70 12.90 6.02 -9.40
CA LEU A 70 11.80 5.77 -10.33
C LEU A 70 11.08 7.09 -10.64
N ASP A 71 10.86 7.36 -11.93
CA ASP A 71 9.96 8.43 -12.37
C ASP A 71 8.52 7.92 -12.34
N ASP A 72 7.79 8.29 -11.29
CA ASP A 72 6.41 7.85 -11.02
C ASP A 72 5.37 8.92 -11.38
N SER A 73 5.74 9.85 -12.28
CA SER A 73 4.85 10.88 -12.83
C SER A 73 3.86 10.33 -13.85
N GLY A 74 4.24 9.24 -14.53
CA GLY A 74 3.39 8.50 -15.45
C GLY A 74 2.13 7.93 -14.79
N ASP A 75 1.12 7.65 -15.62
CA ASP A 75 -0.07 6.94 -15.18
C ASP A 75 0.11 5.45 -15.50
N GLU A 76 0.34 4.65 -14.47
CA GLU A 76 0.48 3.18 -14.58
C GLU A 76 -0.88 2.48 -14.57
N HIS A 77 -1.97 3.22 -14.31
CA HIS A 77 -3.33 2.70 -14.24
C HIS A 77 -3.42 1.42 -13.38
N LEU A 78 -4.21 0.43 -13.82
CA LEU A 78 -4.25 -0.90 -13.24
C LEU A 78 -3.46 -1.92 -14.07
N ASP A 79 -2.63 -1.48 -15.02
CA ASP A 79 -2.16 -2.30 -16.13
C ASP A 79 -1.46 -3.58 -15.67
N ALA A 80 -0.46 -3.48 -14.80
CA ALA A 80 0.26 -4.65 -14.28
C ALA A 80 -0.63 -5.59 -13.46
N LEU A 81 -1.59 -5.05 -12.70
CA LEU A 81 -2.55 -5.85 -11.95
C LEU A 81 -3.50 -6.59 -12.91
N LEU A 82 -4.02 -5.92 -13.93
CA LEU A 82 -4.91 -6.51 -14.92
C LEU A 82 -4.19 -7.56 -15.76
N ASP A 83 -2.97 -7.29 -16.20
CA ASP A 83 -2.14 -8.26 -16.94
C ASP A 83 -1.84 -9.51 -16.10
N THR A 84 -1.57 -9.33 -14.80
CA THR A 84 -1.40 -10.44 -13.87
C THR A 84 -2.69 -11.25 -13.69
N ILE A 85 -3.85 -10.58 -13.64
CA ILE A 85 -5.15 -11.25 -13.60
C ILE A 85 -5.42 -12.02 -14.90
N VAL A 86 -5.11 -11.47 -16.08
CA VAL A 86 -5.23 -12.19 -17.36
C VAL A 86 -4.40 -13.46 -17.32
N ALA A 87 -3.13 -13.38 -16.92
CA ALA A 87 -2.25 -14.55 -16.83
C ALA A 87 -2.79 -15.61 -15.83
N LEU A 88 -3.35 -15.18 -14.70
CA LEU A 88 -4.00 -16.10 -13.75
C LEU A 88 -5.21 -16.81 -14.37
N GLU A 89 -6.03 -16.08 -15.11
CA GLU A 89 -7.24 -16.62 -15.76
C GLU A 89 -6.88 -17.57 -16.91
N GLU A 90 -5.87 -17.24 -17.70
CA GLU A 90 -5.30 -18.13 -18.73
C GLU A 90 -4.82 -19.44 -18.11
N ASN A 91 -4.07 -19.37 -17.00
CA ASN A 91 -3.51 -20.54 -16.33
C ASN A 91 -4.57 -21.41 -15.64
N THR A 92 -5.62 -20.80 -15.08
CA THR A 92 -6.65 -21.53 -14.33
C THR A 92 -7.87 -21.92 -15.17
N GLY A 93 -8.04 -21.31 -16.34
CA GLY A 93 -9.24 -21.45 -17.17
C GLY A 93 -10.50 -20.88 -16.51
N SER A 94 -10.37 -20.03 -15.49
CA SER A 94 -11.49 -19.53 -14.70
C SER A 94 -11.35 -18.04 -14.41
N LYS A 95 -12.46 -17.30 -14.51
CA LYS A 95 -12.51 -15.86 -14.19
C LYS A 95 -12.14 -15.61 -12.72
N CYS A 96 -11.27 -14.64 -12.49
CA CYS A 96 -10.99 -14.15 -11.16
C CYS A 96 -12.17 -13.30 -10.65
N GLU A 97 -13.09 -13.93 -9.93
CA GLU A 97 -14.26 -13.27 -9.36
C GLU A 97 -13.92 -12.36 -8.17
N ALA A 98 -14.32 -11.09 -8.26
CA ALA A 98 -14.30 -10.11 -7.18
C ALA A 98 -15.40 -9.07 -7.40
N ASP A 99 -15.87 -8.44 -6.32
CA ASP A 99 -16.74 -7.26 -6.44
C ASP A 99 -15.92 -6.01 -6.77
N ILE A 100 -14.70 -5.92 -6.23
CA ILE A 100 -13.80 -4.76 -6.44
C ILE A 100 -12.38 -5.23 -6.71
N ILE A 101 -11.73 -4.63 -7.70
CA ILE A 101 -10.33 -4.86 -8.11
C ILE A 101 -9.58 -3.53 -8.06
N THR A 102 -8.49 -3.45 -7.31
CA THR A 102 -7.75 -2.18 -7.11
C THR A 102 -6.35 -2.39 -6.53
N TRP A 103 -5.55 -1.33 -6.48
CA TRP A 103 -4.31 -1.29 -5.71
C TRP A 103 -4.56 -1.13 -4.20
N ARG A 104 -3.71 -1.75 -3.39
CA ARG A 104 -3.72 -1.69 -1.92
C ARG A 104 -3.72 -0.26 -1.40
N GLY A 105 -3.01 0.64 -2.08
CA GLY A 105 -2.97 2.06 -1.72
C GLY A 105 -4.36 2.71 -1.69
N MET A 106 -5.26 2.33 -2.61
CA MET A 106 -6.62 2.89 -2.65
C MET A 106 -7.44 2.41 -1.45
N MET A 107 -7.39 1.11 -1.17
CA MET A 107 -8.07 0.52 -0.02
C MET A 107 -7.52 1.06 1.32
N THR A 108 -6.21 1.35 1.39
CA THR A 108 -5.60 1.99 2.56
C THR A 108 -6.18 3.38 2.81
N LYS A 109 -6.33 4.20 1.77
CA LYS A 109 -6.93 5.54 1.87
C LYS A 109 -8.38 5.49 2.33
N ILE A 110 -9.17 4.56 1.80
CA ILE A 110 -10.56 4.33 2.23
C ILE A 110 -10.59 3.89 3.70
N MET A 111 -9.80 2.88 4.07
CA MET A 111 -9.81 2.32 5.43
C MET A 111 -9.34 3.32 6.50
N ALA A 112 -8.39 4.19 6.16
CA ALA A 112 -7.89 5.24 7.06
C ALA A 112 -8.80 6.49 7.11
N ALA A 113 -9.72 6.67 6.16
CA ALA A 113 -10.54 7.87 6.04
C ALA A 113 -11.28 8.34 7.31
N PRO A 114 -11.76 7.45 8.21
CA PRO A 114 -12.38 7.84 9.48
C PRO A 114 -11.51 8.69 10.40
N PHE A 115 -10.19 8.48 10.35
CA PHE A 115 -9.23 9.12 11.26
C PHE A 115 -8.16 9.93 10.52
N ASP A 116 -8.03 9.77 9.19
CA ASP A 116 -7.17 10.60 8.36
C ASP A 116 -7.91 11.84 7.82
N MET A 117 -8.03 12.85 8.68
CA MET A 117 -8.64 14.13 8.31
C MET A 117 -7.68 15.08 7.60
N LEU A 118 -6.37 14.79 7.62
CA LEU A 118 -5.36 15.69 7.08
C LEU A 118 -5.08 15.45 5.60
N ASN A 119 -5.37 14.25 5.09
CA ASN A 119 -5.13 13.91 3.69
C ASN A 119 -6.46 13.78 2.92
N GLY A 120 -6.47 14.37 1.72
CA GLY A 120 -7.47 14.11 0.70
C GLY A 120 -7.05 12.97 -0.23
N PHE A 121 -7.99 12.49 -1.04
CA PHE A 121 -7.72 11.58 -2.13
C PHE A 121 -8.75 11.73 -3.26
N GLU A 122 -8.30 11.43 -4.47
CA GLU A 122 -9.16 11.22 -5.63
C GLU A 122 -8.81 9.90 -6.32
N MET A 123 -9.84 9.17 -6.72
CA MET A 123 -9.75 7.88 -7.40
C MET A 123 -10.72 7.87 -8.57
N ASN A 124 -10.37 7.19 -9.65
CA ASN A 124 -11.31 6.90 -10.72
C ASN A 124 -11.88 5.48 -10.53
N ALA A 125 -13.13 5.27 -10.92
CA ALA A 125 -13.75 3.96 -10.88
C ALA A 125 -14.60 3.67 -12.12
N THR A 126 -14.68 2.41 -12.54
CA THR A 126 -15.60 1.95 -13.59
C THR A 126 -16.18 0.60 -13.24
N TYR A 127 -17.39 0.31 -13.74
CA TYR A 127 -18.07 -0.96 -13.55
C TYR A 127 -18.00 -1.79 -14.84
N PHE A 128 -17.45 -3.00 -14.74
CA PHE A 128 -17.29 -3.89 -15.88
C PHE A 128 -17.49 -5.34 -15.47
N GLN A 129 -18.41 -6.04 -16.16
CA GLN A 129 -18.75 -7.46 -15.96
C GLN A 129 -18.92 -7.90 -14.48
N GLY A 130 -19.66 -7.12 -13.69
CA GLY A 130 -19.95 -7.45 -12.29
C GLY A 130 -18.93 -6.97 -11.27
N SER A 131 -17.86 -6.30 -11.71
CA SER A 131 -16.78 -5.82 -10.84
C SER A 131 -16.58 -4.31 -10.98
N ILE A 132 -16.20 -3.65 -9.87
CA ILE A 132 -15.76 -2.26 -9.86
C ILE A 132 -14.23 -2.25 -9.88
N PHE A 133 -13.66 -1.52 -10.83
CA PHE A 133 -12.22 -1.30 -10.92
C PHE A 133 -11.93 0.10 -10.41
N ILE A 134 -10.97 0.24 -9.50
CA ILE A 134 -10.64 1.53 -8.87
C ILE A 134 -9.14 1.78 -9.02
N GLU A 135 -8.78 2.94 -9.56
CA GLU A 135 -7.40 3.41 -9.69
C GLU A 135 -7.20 4.77 -9.01
N GLU A 136 -5.94 5.15 -8.79
CA GLU A 136 -5.62 6.50 -8.32
C GLU A 136 -5.89 7.53 -9.42
N ASN A 137 -6.36 8.72 -9.04
CA ASN A 137 -6.35 9.83 -9.99
C ASN A 137 -4.93 10.40 -10.11
N ASN A 138 -4.22 10.07 -11.20
CA ASN A 138 -2.81 10.47 -11.39
C ASN A 138 -2.62 11.99 -11.41
N ALA A 139 -3.54 12.74 -12.02
CA ALA A 139 -3.46 14.21 -12.03
C ALA A 139 -3.54 14.81 -10.62
N TYR A 140 -4.45 14.32 -9.77
CA TYR A 140 -4.54 14.73 -8.37
C TYR A 140 -3.32 14.31 -7.57
N LYS A 141 -2.81 13.09 -7.79
CA LYS A 141 -1.56 12.58 -7.19
C LYS A 141 -0.38 13.51 -7.49
N ASN A 142 -0.19 13.86 -8.76
CA ASN A 142 0.92 14.70 -9.22
C ASN A 142 0.79 16.14 -8.70
N ALA A 143 -0.43 16.71 -8.70
CA ALA A 143 -0.68 18.03 -8.12
C ALA A 143 -0.35 18.07 -6.61
N GLN A 144 -0.71 17.02 -5.86
CA GLN A 144 -0.38 16.90 -4.44
C GLN A 144 1.13 16.78 -4.20
N LYS A 145 1.84 16.01 -5.03
CA LYS A 145 3.30 15.89 -4.98
C LYS A 145 4.00 17.23 -5.26
N GLU A 146 3.53 17.98 -6.26
CA GLU A 146 4.08 19.28 -6.60
C GLU A 146 3.89 20.29 -5.45
N VAL A 147 2.69 20.32 -4.83
CA VAL A 147 2.43 21.14 -3.65
C VAL A 147 3.38 20.78 -2.50
N GLN A 148 3.61 19.48 -2.24
CA GLN A 148 4.52 19.03 -1.19
C GLN A 148 5.98 19.37 -1.48
N ARG A 149 6.43 19.23 -2.74
CA ARG A 149 7.79 19.57 -3.16
C ARG A 149 8.08 21.06 -3.05
N ASN A 150 7.07 21.90 -3.31
CA ASN A 150 7.19 23.35 -3.23
C ASN A 150 7.11 23.90 -1.79
N GLN A 151 6.73 23.08 -0.79
CA GLN A 151 6.78 23.48 0.61
C GLN A 151 8.23 23.59 1.09
N ARG A 152 8.63 24.78 1.55
CA ARG A 152 9.95 24.98 2.14
C ARG A 152 10.08 24.16 3.42
N PRO A 153 11.13 23.34 3.57
CA PRO A 153 11.38 22.65 4.82
C PRO A 153 11.62 23.68 5.93
N GLN A 154 11.23 23.35 7.16
CA GLN A 154 11.57 24.20 8.30
C GLN A 154 13.09 24.28 8.46
N PRO A 155 13.65 25.39 8.95
CA PRO A 155 15.09 25.51 9.17
C PRO A 155 15.64 24.33 9.98
N GLY A 156 16.67 23.66 9.45
CA GLY A 156 17.28 22.49 10.08
C GLY A 156 16.55 21.16 9.87
N MET A 157 15.48 21.11 9.07
CA MET A 157 14.83 19.87 8.66
C MET A 157 15.30 19.43 7.26
N PRO A 158 15.52 18.13 7.03
CA PRO A 158 15.80 17.59 5.70
C PRO A 158 14.65 17.85 4.72
N SER A 159 14.97 17.84 3.42
CA SER A 159 13.96 17.92 2.36
C SER A 159 13.07 16.67 2.35
N GLN A 160 11.90 16.77 1.70
CA GLN A 160 11.02 15.61 1.52
C GLN A 160 11.70 14.51 0.69
N ASP A 161 12.51 14.87 -0.31
CA ASP A 161 13.26 13.90 -1.12
C ASP A 161 14.27 13.11 -0.29
N VAL A 162 15.00 13.77 0.63
CA VAL A 162 15.92 13.09 1.55
C VAL A 162 15.14 12.18 2.51
N MET A 163 14.01 12.65 3.06
CA MET A 163 13.20 11.82 3.95
C MET A 163 12.58 10.60 3.26
N ALA A 164 12.23 10.72 1.98
CA ALA A 164 11.76 9.60 1.17
C ALA A 164 12.91 8.61 0.90
N TYR A 165 14.09 9.11 0.53
CA TYR A 165 15.29 8.30 0.34
C TYR A 165 15.66 7.45 1.55
N TRP A 166 15.52 8.01 2.76
CA TRP A 166 15.79 7.26 4.00
C TRP A 166 14.95 5.99 4.15
N GLY A 167 13.74 5.94 3.57
CA GLY A 167 12.94 4.72 3.50
C GLY A 167 13.64 3.67 2.64
N TYR A 168 13.93 4.01 1.38
CA TYR A 168 14.61 3.12 0.44
C TYR A 168 16.00 2.70 0.90
N LYS A 169 16.78 3.60 1.52
CA LYS A 169 18.08 3.24 2.10
C LYS A 169 17.93 2.24 3.24
N PHE A 170 16.92 2.41 4.09
CA PHE A 170 16.65 1.43 5.14
C PHE A 170 16.26 0.07 4.57
N GLU A 171 15.44 0.05 3.52
CA GLU A 171 15.10 -1.18 2.79
C GLU A 171 16.37 -1.86 2.26
N THR A 172 17.24 -1.13 1.54
CA THR A 172 18.53 -1.65 1.06
C THR A 172 19.39 -2.24 2.18
N LEU A 173 19.44 -1.60 3.36
CA LEU A 173 20.22 -2.11 4.49
C LEU A 173 19.63 -3.37 5.12
N ALA A 174 18.30 -3.52 5.05
CA ALA A 174 17.52 -4.51 5.78
C ALA A 174 17.05 -5.70 4.92
N VAL A 175 17.48 -5.79 3.66
CA VAL A 175 17.15 -6.92 2.78
C VAL A 175 18.36 -7.46 2.03
N ILE A 176 18.26 -8.70 1.55
CA ILE A 176 19.20 -9.34 0.61
C ILE A 176 18.44 -9.90 -0.58
N ALA A 177 19.16 -10.10 -1.69
CA ALA A 177 18.58 -10.52 -2.96
C ALA A 177 18.08 -11.98 -2.95
N ASP A 178 18.68 -12.84 -2.15
CA ASP A 178 18.32 -14.25 -2.03
C ASP A 178 18.51 -14.70 -0.58
N THR A 179 18.19 -15.95 -0.28
CA THR A 179 18.53 -16.64 0.97
C THR A 179 19.99 -16.42 1.37
N TRP A 180 20.24 -16.49 2.68
CA TRP A 180 21.53 -16.15 3.27
C TRP A 180 22.69 -16.99 2.70
N ASP A 181 22.47 -18.27 2.48
CA ASP A 181 23.46 -19.21 1.95
C ASP A 181 23.71 -19.04 0.44
N ALA A 182 22.71 -18.53 -0.30
CA ALA A 182 22.84 -18.21 -1.72
C ALA A 182 23.47 -16.82 -1.97
N THR A 183 23.46 -15.93 -0.97
CA THR A 183 23.99 -14.57 -1.10
C THR A 183 25.47 -14.49 -0.69
N PRO A 184 26.40 -14.08 -1.57
CA PRO A 184 27.82 -13.93 -1.22
C PRO A 184 28.05 -13.00 -0.02
N ARG A 185 28.95 -13.38 0.89
CA ARG A 185 29.24 -12.62 2.12
C ARG A 185 29.59 -11.16 1.84
N GLU A 186 30.38 -10.91 0.81
CA GLU A 186 30.79 -9.57 0.38
C GLU A 186 29.60 -8.68 0.02
N LYS A 187 28.56 -9.25 -0.63
CA LYS A 187 27.32 -8.53 -0.91
C LYS A 187 26.54 -8.23 0.37
N ILE A 188 26.45 -9.22 1.27
CA ILE A 188 25.75 -9.04 2.56
C ILE A 188 26.39 -7.91 3.38
N GLU A 189 27.72 -7.90 3.49
CA GLU A 189 28.42 -6.89 4.29
C GLU A 189 28.53 -5.53 3.58
N GLY A 190 28.57 -5.54 2.24
CA GLY A 190 28.71 -4.36 1.40
C GLY A 190 27.45 -3.52 1.18
N ARG A 191 26.27 -3.96 1.66
CA ARG A 191 24.98 -3.26 1.43
C ARG A 191 24.95 -1.78 1.81
N VAL A 192 25.78 -1.38 2.77
CA VAL A 192 25.93 0.03 3.16
C VAL A 192 26.40 0.91 1.99
N HIS A 193 27.17 0.34 1.06
CA HIS A 193 27.71 1.03 -0.12
C HIS A 193 26.90 0.75 -1.39
N GLU A 194 25.82 -0.03 -1.32
CA GLU A 194 24.98 -0.29 -2.49
C GLU A 194 24.27 0.98 -2.95
N VAL A 195 24.20 1.13 -4.27
CA VAL A 195 23.40 2.19 -4.89
C VAL A 195 21.95 1.85 -4.68
N VAL A 196 21.24 2.72 -3.97
CA VAL A 196 19.82 2.58 -3.73
C VAL A 196 19.06 2.75 -5.05
N ASN A 197 18.16 1.81 -5.33
CA ASN A 197 17.28 1.81 -6.50
C ASN A 197 15.87 1.42 -6.02
N ASN A 198 14.85 2.23 -6.34
CA ASN A 198 13.45 1.96 -5.99
C ASN A 198 12.57 1.59 -7.20
N LYS A 199 13.19 1.20 -8.33
CA LYS A 199 12.50 0.72 -9.52
C LYS A 199 12.07 -0.73 -9.40
N ALA A 200 12.93 -1.56 -8.80
CA ALA A 200 12.65 -2.97 -8.58
C ALA A 200 11.63 -3.15 -7.47
N GLN A 201 10.57 -3.89 -7.76
CA GLN A 201 9.44 -4.07 -6.86
C GLN A 201 8.88 -5.48 -6.99
N TYR A 202 8.55 -6.11 -5.88
CA TYR A 202 7.77 -7.35 -5.86
C TYR A 202 6.35 -7.06 -5.41
N CYS A 203 5.37 -7.47 -6.22
CA CYS A 203 3.96 -7.22 -5.96
C CYS A 203 3.20 -8.52 -5.71
N SER A 204 2.51 -8.58 -4.56
CA SER A 204 1.58 -9.64 -4.25
C SER A 204 0.16 -9.26 -4.67
N VAL A 205 -0.55 -10.17 -5.35
CA VAL A 205 -1.96 -10.02 -5.68
C VAL A 205 -2.77 -10.97 -4.81
N VAL A 206 -3.57 -10.41 -3.90
CA VAL A 206 -4.33 -11.16 -2.91
C VAL A 206 -5.83 -11.14 -3.18
N ARG A 207 -6.50 -12.24 -2.89
CA ARG A 207 -7.95 -12.29 -2.73
C ARG A 207 -8.30 -12.16 -1.25
N THR A 208 -9.24 -11.27 -0.93
CA THR A 208 -9.72 -11.03 0.43
C THR A 208 -11.20 -10.61 0.43
N GLY A 209 -11.72 -10.16 1.57
CA GLY A 209 -13.06 -9.60 1.66
C GLY A 209 -13.31 -8.89 2.99
N ILE A 210 -14.12 -7.83 2.92
CA ILE A 210 -14.52 -7.01 4.08
C ILE A 210 -16.05 -6.86 4.03
N GLY A 211 -16.72 -7.26 5.10
CA GLY A 211 -18.18 -7.39 5.11
C GLY A 211 -18.65 -8.42 4.07
N LYS A 212 -19.57 -8.01 3.20
CA LYS A 212 -20.08 -8.85 2.10
C LYS A 212 -19.32 -8.65 0.78
N THR A 213 -18.31 -7.78 0.75
CA THR A 213 -17.59 -7.41 -0.48
C THR A 213 -16.33 -8.26 -0.64
N LYS A 214 -16.24 -8.99 -1.76
CA LYS A 214 -15.06 -9.74 -2.21
C LYS A 214 -14.09 -8.78 -2.91
N LEU A 215 -12.81 -8.84 -2.55
CA LEU A 215 -11.79 -7.94 -3.06
C LEU A 215 -10.66 -8.74 -3.72
N VAL A 216 -10.11 -8.20 -4.81
CA VAL A 216 -8.79 -8.54 -5.31
C VAL A 216 -7.94 -7.28 -5.26
N ILE A 217 -6.80 -7.38 -4.58
CA ILE A 217 -5.96 -6.24 -4.26
C ILE A 217 -4.52 -6.59 -4.66
N GLY A 218 -3.90 -5.75 -5.49
CA GLY A 218 -2.46 -5.81 -5.75
C GLY A 218 -1.70 -4.85 -4.83
N GLY A 219 -0.49 -5.20 -4.42
CA GLY A 219 0.40 -4.24 -3.78
C GLY A 219 1.81 -4.77 -3.56
N GLU A 220 2.75 -3.82 -3.53
CA GLU A 220 4.15 -4.07 -3.19
C GLU A 220 4.31 -4.64 -1.78
N VAL A 221 5.24 -5.58 -1.63
CA VAL A 221 5.70 -6.14 -0.36
C VAL A 221 7.22 -6.03 -0.30
N ASP A 222 7.74 -5.49 0.79
CA ASP A 222 9.16 -5.10 0.89
C ASP A 222 10.09 -6.32 0.99
N ALA A 223 9.71 -7.35 1.76
CA ALA A 223 10.51 -8.57 1.90
C ALA A 223 9.72 -9.78 2.42
N ILE A 224 10.32 -10.96 2.33
CA ILE A 224 9.93 -12.17 3.05
C ILE A 224 10.84 -12.42 4.25
N TRP A 225 10.27 -12.87 5.37
CA TRP A 225 11.02 -13.22 6.57
C TRP A 225 11.88 -14.48 6.39
N ASP A 226 11.34 -15.47 5.68
CA ASP A 226 11.90 -16.80 5.54
C ASP A 226 11.80 -17.30 4.08
N SER A 227 10.73 -17.99 3.71
CA SER A 227 10.52 -18.56 2.38
C SER A 227 9.03 -18.73 2.12
N LYS A 228 8.64 -18.78 0.84
CA LYS A 228 7.24 -19.06 0.50
C LYS A 228 6.87 -20.47 0.97
N PRO A 229 5.70 -20.65 1.62
CA PRO A 229 5.30 -21.95 2.11
C PRO A 229 5.07 -22.93 0.95
N THR A 230 5.39 -24.21 1.15
CA THR A 230 5.14 -25.26 0.16
C THR A 230 3.65 -25.40 -0.17
N ARG A 231 2.79 -25.21 0.84
CA ARG A 231 1.34 -25.22 0.71
C ARG A 231 0.84 -23.79 0.46
N LYS A 232 0.19 -23.56 -0.68
CA LYS A 232 -0.29 -22.23 -1.10
C LYS A 232 -1.31 -21.61 -0.14
N GLU A 233 -2.02 -22.44 0.62
CA GLU A 233 -3.02 -22.00 1.61
C GLU A 233 -2.42 -21.58 2.95
N ASP A 234 -1.16 -21.94 3.22
CA ASP A 234 -0.45 -21.52 4.42
C ASP A 234 -0.01 -20.06 4.27
N PRO A 235 0.03 -19.29 5.37
CA PRO A 235 0.36 -17.88 5.26
C PRO A 235 1.82 -17.64 4.94
N ILE A 236 2.05 -16.62 4.12
CA ILE A 236 3.40 -16.16 3.80
C ILE A 236 3.84 -15.18 4.89
N ASN A 237 5.06 -15.36 5.40
CA ASN A 237 5.63 -14.49 6.42
C ASN A 237 6.26 -13.24 5.79
N TRP A 238 5.41 -12.40 5.20
CA TRP A 238 5.84 -11.10 4.67
C TRP A 238 6.34 -10.15 5.76
N VAL A 239 7.18 -9.21 5.35
CA VAL A 239 7.73 -8.14 6.17
C VAL A 239 7.51 -6.81 5.47
N GLU A 240 6.93 -5.85 6.18
CA GLU A 240 6.91 -4.44 5.78
C GLU A 240 8.03 -3.69 6.51
N LEU A 241 8.76 -2.84 5.80
CA LEU A 241 9.81 -2.00 6.31
C LEU A 241 9.32 -0.55 6.36
N LYS A 242 9.57 0.10 7.50
CA LYS A 242 9.19 1.50 7.71
C LYS A 242 10.27 2.23 8.48
N THR A 243 10.42 3.52 8.21
CA THR A 243 11.25 4.40 9.05
C THR A 243 10.41 5.44 9.77
N THR A 244 10.85 5.83 10.97
CA THR A 244 10.25 6.95 11.70
C THR A 244 11.30 7.63 12.57
N SER A 245 11.03 8.87 12.97
CA SER A 245 11.84 9.56 13.95
C SER A 245 11.74 8.90 15.33
N GLU A 246 12.84 8.92 16.08
CA GLU A 246 12.91 8.50 17.47
C GLU A 246 11.89 9.25 18.35
N LEU A 247 11.42 8.59 19.40
CA LEU A 247 10.29 9.06 20.22
C LEU A 247 10.78 9.55 21.59
N PHE A 248 11.04 10.84 21.73
CA PHE A 248 11.55 11.42 22.97
C PHE A 248 10.46 12.03 23.85
N ASN A 249 9.33 12.41 23.27
CA ASN A 249 8.25 13.10 23.98
C ASN A 249 6.86 12.63 23.53
N ASP A 250 5.84 12.96 24.32
CA ASP A 250 4.47 12.49 24.08
C ASP A 250 3.86 13.02 22.78
N LYS A 251 4.33 14.16 22.27
CA LYS A 251 3.92 14.70 20.96
C LYS A 251 4.44 13.82 19.82
N GLU A 252 5.67 13.32 19.92
CA GLU A 252 6.25 12.37 18.95
C GLU A 252 5.56 11.01 19.04
N LYS A 253 5.27 10.52 20.26
CA LYS A 253 4.49 9.29 20.46
C LYS A 253 3.10 9.38 19.82
N LEU A 254 2.38 10.49 20.02
CA LEU A 254 1.06 10.70 19.38
C LEU A 254 1.16 10.79 17.85
N LYS A 255 2.22 11.40 17.31
CA LYS A 255 2.46 11.40 15.85
C LYS A 255 2.71 9.99 15.33
N PHE A 256 3.52 9.19 16.04
CA PHE A 256 3.78 7.81 15.68
C PHE A 256 2.51 6.96 15.76
N GLU A 257 1.70 7.13 16.81
CA GLU A 257 0.41 6.47 16.96
C GLU A 257 -0.53 6.76 15.77
N ARG A 258 -0.56 8.00 15.27
CA ARG A 258 -1.30 8.36 14.05
C ARG A 258 -0.72 7.73 12.78
N LYS A 259 0.61 7.54 12.70
CA LYS A 259 1.23 6.80 11.59
C LYS A 259 0.89 5.31 11.63
N LEU A 260 0.77 4.73 12.82
CA LEU A 260 0.42 3.32 13.00
C LEU A 260 -0.92 2.95 12.34
N LEU A 261 -1.86 3.90 12.19
CA LEU A 261 -3.07 3.68 11.41
C LEU A 261 -2.76 3.26 9.97
N LYS A 262 -1.86 3.99 9.29
CA LYS A 262 -1.49 3.70 7.90
C LYS A 262 -0.63 2.45 7.81
N PHE A 263 0.31 2.25 8.74
CA PHE A 263 1.13 1.04 8.80
C PHE A 263 0.24 -0.19 8.96
N TRP A 264 -0.68 -0.15 9.92
CA TRP A 264 -1.65 -1.22 10.14
C TRP A 264 -2.51 -1.45 8.90
N ALA A 265 -3.16 -0.43 8.34
CA ALA A 265 -4.05 -0.61 7.19
C ALA A 265 -3.31 -1.17 5.97
N GLN A 266 -2.08 -0.69 5.71
CA GLN A 266 -1.27 -1.13 4.57
C GLN A 266 -0.92 -2.62 4.67
N SER A 267 -0.41 -3.05 5.83
CA SER A 267 0.03 -4.43 6.06
C SER A 267 -1.15 -5.38 6.25
N PHE A 268 -2.21 -4.94 6.94
CA PHE A 268 -3.42 -5.73 7.18
C PHE A 268 -4.13 -6.12 5.87
N LEU A 269 -4.22 -5.20 4.91
CA LEU A 269 -4.92 -5.43 3.64
C LEU A 269 -4.24 -6.50 2.75
N LEU A 270 -2.92 -6.65 2.84
CA LEU A 270 -2.16 -7.70 2.13
C LEU A 270 -1.86 -8.93 3.00
N GLY A 271 -2.25 -8.90 4.27
CA GLY A 271 -1.98 -9.99 5.20
C GLY A 271 -0.52 -10.08 5.63
N VAL A 272 0.22 -8.96 5.59
CA VAL A 272 1.60 -8.87 6.05
C VAL A 272 1.64 -8.92 7.58
N PRO A 273 2.22 -9.97 8.20
CA PRO A 273 2.14 -10.18 9.63
C PRO A 273 3.07 -9.28 10.45
N ARG A 274 4.17 -8.79 9.88
CA ARG A 274 5.23 -8.07 10.60
C ARG A 274 5.59 -6.76 9.93
N ILE A 275 5.85 -5.76 10.75
CA ILE A 275 6.39 -4.46 10.34
C ILE A 275 7.68 -4.23 11.13
N ILE A 276 8.80 -4.03 10.45
CA ILE A 276 10.06 -3.63 11.06
C ILE A 276 10.20 -2.12 10.93
N VAL A 277 10.22 -1.44 12.08
CA VAL A 277 10.34 0.01 12.16
C VAL A 277 11.77 0.39 12.51
N GLY A 278 12.46 1.03 11.58
CA GLY A 278 13.71 1.71 11.80
C GLY A 278 13.52 3.08 12.45
N PHE A 279 13.97 3.24 13.69
CA PHE A 279 13.94 4.53 14.38
C PHE A 279 15.24 5.27 14.12
N ARG A 280 15.09 6.50 13.62
CA ARG A 280 16.21 7.37 13.27
C ARG A 280 16.14 8.70 14.00
N ASP A 281 17.28 9.35 14.15
CA ASP A 281 17.30 10.74 14.62
C ASP A 281 16.89 11.73 13.50
N ARG A 282 17.16 13.02 13.76
CA ARG A 282 16.85 14.12 12.83
C ARG A 282 17.89 14.30 11.73
N THR A 283 19.11 13.81 11.92
CA THR A 283 20.18 13.89 10.92
C THR A 283 20.14 12.72 9.95
N GLY A 284 19.39 11.66 10.25
CA GLY A 284 19.24 10.49 9.38
C GLY A 284 19.98 9.26 9.90
N MET A 285 20.51 9.29 11.12
CA MET A 285 21.14 8.11 11.71
C MET A 285 20.08 7.15 12.20
N LEU A 286 20.07 5.93 11.65
CA LEU A 286 19.26 4.80 12.11
C LEU A 286 19.83 4.29 13.44
N LEU A 287 19.07 4.41 14.53
CA LEU A 287 19.53 4.14 15.89
C LEU A 287 19.14 2.75 16.38
N ARG A 288 17.90 2.33 16.10
CA ARG A 288 17.36 1.04 16.55
C ARG A 288 16.27 0.54 15.61
N LEU A 289 15.99 -0.76 15.71
CA LEU A 289 14.87 -1.41 15.04
C LEU A 289 13.84 -1.87 16.07
N GLU A 290 12.58 -1.92 15.66
CA GLU A 290 11.52 -2.52 16.45
C GLU A 290 10.64 -3.37 15.53
N GLU A 291 10.40 -4.63 15.93
CA GLU A 291 9.42 -5.49 15.28
C GLU A 291 8.04 -5.24 15.87
N ILE A 292 7.06 -5.02 15.00
CA ILE A 292 5.66 -4.83 15.37
C ILE A 292 4.81 -5.84 14.60
N GLU A 293 4.12 -6.71 15.33
CA GLU A 293 3.12 -7.60 14.73
C GLU A 293 1.86 -6.82 14.34
N THR A 294 1.49 -6.86 13.06
CA THR A 294 0.39 -6.07 12.47
C THR A 294 -0.92 -6.22 13.24
N HIS A 295 -1.27 -7.45 13.63
CA HIS A 295 -2.54 -7.74 14.31
C HIS A 295 -2.63 -7.13 15.72
N THR A 296 -1.49 -6.84 16.35
CA THR A 296 -1.45 -6.27 17.71
C THR A 296 -1.64 -4.76 17.72
N ILE A 297 -1.40 -4.08 16.60
CA ILE A 297 -1.33 -2.61 16.51
C ILE A 297 -2.61 -1.94 17.04
N PRO A 298 -3.84 -2.29 16.60
CA PRO A 298 -5.04 -1.62 17.09
C PRO A 298 -5.22 -1.78 18.62
N GLY A 299 -4.86 -2.95 19.14
CA GLY A 299 -4.90 -3.22 20.58
C GLY A 299 -3.90 -2.40 21.38
N LYS A 300 -2.67 -2.25 20.89
CA LYS A 300 -1.63 -1.40 21.51
C LYS A 300 -2.05 0.07 21.52
N VAL A 301 -2.58 0.59 20.41
CA VAL A 301 -3.08 1.98 20.33
C VAL A 301 -4.18 2.26 21.36
N LYS A 302 -5.08 1.29 21.58
CA LYS A 302 -6.18 1.41 22.52
C LYS A 302 -5.77 1.29 23.99
N ARG A 303 -4.85 0.37 24.31
CA ARG A 303 -4.46 0.06 25.71
C ARG A 303 -3.31 0.92 26.21
N ASP A 304 -2.31 1.13 25.36
CA ASP A 304 -1.01 1.69 25.74
C ASP A 304 -0.82 3.11 25.17
N GLY A 305 -1.65 3.50 24.19
CA GLY A 305 -1.65 4.80 23.56
C GLY A 305 -2.79 5.72 23.99
N ASN A 306 -3.04 6.76 23.19
CA ASN A 306 -4.10 7.74 23.38
C ASN A 306 -5.44 7.32 22.75
N GLY A 307 -5.51 6.13 22.14
CA GLY A 307 -6.71 5.69 21.41
C GLY A 307 -7.08 6.63 20.25
N SER A 308 -6.08 7.20 19.55
CA SER A 308 -6.31 8.20 18.50
C SER A 308 -7.03 7.66 17.26
N TRP A 309 -7.13 6.34 17.12
CA TRP A 309 -7.93 5.66 16.13
C TRP A 309 -8.37 4.27 16.63
N ASP A 310 -9.41 3.70 16.01
CA ASP A 310 -9.97 2.41 16.35
C ASP A 310 -10.06 1.52 15.10
N GLY A 311 -9.41 0.35 15.15
CA GLY A 311 -9.36 -0.58 14.02
C GLY A 311 -10.73 -1.15 13.64
N ASN A 312 -11.63 -1.39 14.60
CA ASN A 312 -12.98 -1.87 14.32
C ASN A 312 -13.80 -0.79 13.59
N VAL A 313 -13.67 0.47 14.00
CA VAL A 313 -14.29 1.60 13.28
C VAL A 313 -13.79 1.65 11.83
N CYS A 314 -12.47 1.51 11.59
CA CYS A 314 -11.91 1.46 10.24
C CYS A 314 -12.50 0.31 9.40
N ILE A 315 -12.55 -0.90 9.96
CA ILE A 315 -13.07 -2.10 9.28
C ILE A 315 -14.57 -1.94 8.97
N ASN A 316 -15.37 -1.53 9.94
CA ASN A 316 -16.81 -1.36 9.80
C ASN A 316 -17.17 -0.23 8.84
N PHE A 317 -16.46 0.90 8.91
CA PHE A 317 -16.57 1.97 7.93
C PHE A 317 -16.31 1.45 6.52
N THR A 318 -15.19 0.73 6.34
CA THR A 318 -14.83 0.17 5.03
C THR A 318 -15.91 -0.77 4.53
N ALA A 319 -16.39 -1.71 5.35
CA ALA A 319 -17.46 -2.63 4.98
C ALA A 319 -18.72 -1.89 4.49
N ALA A 320 -19.19 -0.92 5.27
CA ALA A 320 -20.39 -0.16 4.95
C ALA A 320 -20.20 0.76 3.73
N PHE A 321 -19.01 1.36 3.58
CA PHE A 321 -18.69 2.20 2.43
C PHE A 321 -18.63 1.39 1.14
N LEU A 322 -18.01 0.21 1.14
CA LEU A 322 -17.91 -0.63 -0.06
C LEU A 322 -19.27 -1.18 -0.49
N GLU A 323 -20.13 -1.58 0.47
CA GLU A 323 -21.51 -1.98 0.15
C GLU A 323 -22.30 -0.82 -0.48
N TRP A 324 -22.16 0.39 0.06
CA TRP A 324 -22.76 1.58 -0.52
C TRP A 324 -22.18 1.91 -1.90
N LEU A 325 -20.87 1.82 -2.08
CA LEU A 325 -20.20 2.12 -3.35
C LEU A 325 -20.72 1.21 -4.46
N LYS A 326 -20.92 -0.08 -4.17
CA LYS A 326 -21.56 -1.03 -5.08
C LYS A 326 -22.99 -0.68 -5.49
N SER A 327 -23.72 0.04 -4.65
CA SER A 327 -25.07 0.53 -5.00
C SER A 327 -25.05 1.78 -5.88
N VAL A 328 -23.92 2.48 -5.95
CA VAL A 328 -23.73 3.72 -6.72
C VAL A 328 -23.04 3.42 -8.05
N VAL A 329 -21.92 2.69 -8.03
CA VAL A 329 -21.11 2.34 -9.20
C VAL A 329 -21.53 0.96 -9.70
N ASN A 330 -22.66 0.90 -10.40
CA ASN A 330 -23.27 -0.35 -10.88
C ASN A 330 -23.73 -0.30 -12.34
N THR A 331 -23.38 0.78 -13.04
CA THR A 331 -23.64 0.96 -14.47
C THR A 331 -22.35 1.36 -15.18
N ASP A 332 -22.37 1.21 -16.51
CA ASP A 332 -21.33 1.71 -17.38
C ASP A 332 -21.01 3.20 -17.15
N GLY A 333 -19.77 3.58 -17.48
CA GLY A 333 -19.23 4.92 -17.31
C GLY A 333 -18.02 5.01 -16.38
N THR A 334 -17.44 6.19 -16.35
CA THR A 334 -16.29 6.56 -15.51
C THR A 334 -16.77 7.41 -14.34
N TRP A 335 -16.35 7.07 -13.13
CA TRP A 335 -16.76 7.70 -11.88
C TRP A 335 -15.57 8.28 -11.14
N ARG A 336 -15.79 9.34 -10.35
CA ARG A 336 -14.81 9.91 -9.43
C ARG A 336 -15.22 9.63 -8.01
N ILE A 337 -14.31 9.08 -7.21
CA ILE A 337 -14.42 8.98 -5.75
C ILE A 337 -13.48 10.02 -5.16
N ARG A 338 -14.01 10.96 -4.36
CA ARG A 338 -13.24 12.08 -3.82
C ARG A 338 -13.47 12.28 -2.33
N LYS A 339 -12.38 12.41 -1.59
CA LYS A 339 -12.38 12.98 -0.24
C LYS A 339 -11.47 14.19 -0.22
N ARG A 340 -12.00 15.36 0.12
CA ARG A 340 -11.18 16.57 0.33
C ARG A 340 -10.52 16.52 1.72
N GLU A 341 -9.41 17.24 1.87
CA GLU A 341 -8.81 17.46 3.20
C GLU A 341 -9.83 18.05 4.16
N LYS A 342 -9.83 17.57 5.41
CA LYS A 342 -10.75 17.97 6.49
C LYS A 342 -12.24 17.71 6.22
N SER A 343 -12.60 17.14 5.06
CA SER A 343 -13.99 16.79 4.74
C SER A 343 -14.45 15.57 5.55
N PRO A 344 -15.63 15.62 6.17
CA PRO A 344 -16.25 14.46 6.83
C PRO A 344 -17.05 13.58 5.84
N VAL A 345 -16.90 13.81 4.53
CA VAL A 345 -17.69 13.17 3.47
C VAL A 345 -16.78 12.69 2.34
N ILE A 346 -17.11 11.51 1.80
CA ILE A 346 -16.61 11.02 0.51
C ILE A 346 -17.70 11.25 -0.55
N GLU A 347 -17.36 11.95 -1.62
CA GLU A 347 -18.23 12.21 -2.75
C GLU A 347 -17.97 11.18 -3.86
N VAL A 348 -19.03 10.68 -4.50
CA VAL A 348 -18.96 9.82 -5.68
C VAL A 348 -19.87 10.40 -6.76
N PHE A 349 -19.31 10.70 -7.93
CA PHE A 349 -20.06 11.30 -9.03
C PHE A 349 -19.56 10.79 -10.37
N LYS A 350 -20.47 10.72 -11.34
CA LYS A 350 -20.16 10.28 -12.70
C LYS A 350 -19.44 11.37 -13.48
N LEU A 351 -18.36 11.01 -14.16
CA LEU A 351 -17.61 11.86 -15.09
C LEU A 351 -18.09 11.65 -16.51
N GLU A 352 -18.28 10.39 -16.90
CA GLU A 352 -18.67 9.98 -18.24
C GLU A 352 -19.80 8.95 -18.15
N GLU A 353 -20.80 9.04 -19.03
CA GLU A 353 -21.97 8.16 -19.00
C GLU A 353 -21.71 6.75 -19.52
N SER A 354 -20.69 6.59 -20.37
CA SER A 354 -20.36 5.33 -21.03
C SER A 354 -18.85 5.12 -21.10
N GLY A 355 -18.43 3.86 -21.21
CA GLY A 355 -17.03 3.49 -21.31
C GLY A 355 -16.34 3.38 -19.95
N HIS A 356 -15.02 3.18 -20.02
CA HIS A 356 -14.20 2.78 -18.86
C HIS A 356 -13.05 3.74 -18.59
N GLY A 357 -13.01 4.89 -19.30
CA GLY A 357 -11.82 5.71 -19.42
C GLY A 357 -10.60 4.88 -19.83
N ASP A 358 -9.45 5.23 -19.28
CA ASP A 358 -8.20 4.48 -19.44
C ASP A 358 -7.95 3.48 -18.29
N ILE A 359 -8.92 3.29 -17.39
CA ILE A 359 -8.81 2.40 -16.21
C ILE A 359 -8.61 0.94 -16.63
N LEU A 360 -9.27 0.52 -17.72
CA LEU A 360 -9.23 -0.84 -18.23
C LEU A 360 -8.45 -0.90 -19.54
N SER A 361 -7.32 -1.61 -19.50
CA SER A 361 -6.50 -1.85 -20.69
C SER A 361 -7.28 -2.57 -21.79
N SER A 362 -6.98 -2.24 -23.04
CA SER A 362 -7.62 -2.87 -24.21
C SER A 362 -7.40 -4.39 -24.24
N LYS A 363 -6.22 -4.84 -23.79
CA LYS A 363 -5.87 -6.26 -23.67
C LYS A 363 -6.78 -6.97 -22.67
N PHE A 364 -6.99 -6.40 -21.48
CA PHE A 364 -7.86 -6.98 -20.46
C PHE A 364 -9.31 -7.08 -20.94
N LYS A 365 -9.84 -6.00 -21.55
CA LYS A 365 -11.20 -5.98 -22.11
C LYS A 365 -11.36 -7.06 -23.19
N ALA A 366 -10.43 -7.13 -24.15
CA ALA A 366 -10.46 -8.12 -25.21
C ALA A 366 -10.37 -9.56 -24.68
N TRP A 367 -9.57 -9.81 -23.65
CA TRP A 367 -9.50 -11.12 -22.98
C TRP A 367 -10.85 -11.50 -22.36
N ARG A 368 -11.41 -10.63 -21.50
CA ARG A 368 -12.64 -10.90 -20.77
C ARG A 368 -13.90 -11.00 -21.64
N THR A 369 -13.95 -10.30 -22.78
CA THR A 369 -15.07 -10.40 -23.73
C THR A 369 -15.02 -11.67 -24.59
N LYS A 370 -13.84 -12.26 -24.83
CA LYS A 370 -13.73 -13.55 -25.55
C LYS A 370 -14.19 -14.75 -24.73
N GLN A 371 -14.28 -14.61 -23.41
CA GLN A 371 -14.66 -15.66 -22.47
C GLN A 371 -16.18 -15.68 -22.19
N GLU A 372 -16.93 -14.70 -22.71
CA GLU A 372 -18.40 -14.70 -22.78
C GLU A 372 -18.87 -15.44 -24.04
#